data_AF-A0A0D6DWU6-F1
#
_entry.id   AF-A0A0D6DWU6-F1
#
_cell.length_a   1.000
_cell.length_b   1.000
_cell.length_c   1.000
_cell.angle_alpha   90.00
_cell.angle_beta   90.00
_cell.angle_gamma   90.00
#
_symmetry.space_group_name_H-M   'P 1'
#
loop_
_entity.id
_entity.type
_entity.pdbx_description
1 polymer ?
#
loop_
_entity_poly.entity_id
_entity_poly.type
_entity_poly.pdbx_seq_one_letter_code
_entity_poly.pdbx_strand_id
1 'polypeptide(L)'
;MHPEEHLILAYKTKRANLENEEDQIQKFQRKGDLEIEQLVYELDTSLRNQELDGHAVSLLRQELYKAQESYNEIIRKEKHKCHQKLEDNEIDYRKNLSQMD
;
A
#
# COMPACT_ATOMS: atom_id res chain seq x y z
N MET A 1 21.13 5.34 -31.36
CA MET A 1 20.97 5.16 -29.91
C MET A 1 21.64 3.84 -29.57
N HIS A 2 22.64 3.88 -28.68
CA HIS A 2 23.45 2.71 -28.34
C HIS A 2 22.62 1.70 -27.51
N PRO A 3 22.88 0.38 -27.62
CA PRO A 3 22.17 -0.65 -26.84
C PRO A 3 22.16 -0.39 -25.32
N GLU A 4 23.25 0.17 -24.81
CA GLU A 4 23.38 0.57 -23.40
C GLU A 4 22.43 1.72 -23.03
N GLU A 5 22.25 2.72 -23.89
CA GLU A 5 21.31 3.83 -23.68
C GLU A 5 19.86 3.33 -23.61
N HIS A 6 19.51 2.32 -24.42
CA HIS A 6 18.20 1.67 -24.37
C HIS A 6 18.01 0.90 -23.06
N LEU A 7 19.02 0.18 -22.58
CA LEU A 7 18.97 -0.56 -21.32
C LEU A 7 18.77 0.39 -20.13
N ILE A 8 19.55 1.48 -20.07
CA ILE A 8 19.45 2.49 -19.00
C ILE A 8 18.07 3.14 -19.01
N LEU A 9 17.56 3.51 -20.19
CA LEU A 9 16.23 4.12 -20.30
C LEU A 9 15.14 3.16 -19.81
N ALA A 10 15.16 1.91 -20.25
CA ALA A 10 14.18 0.90 -19.85
C ALA A 10 14.17 0.68 -18.33
N TYR A 11 15.37 0.56 -17.71
CA TYR A 11 15.51 0.45 -16.27
C TYR A 11 14.92 1.65 -15.53
N LYS A 12 15.28 2.88 -15.95
CA LYS A 12 14.80 4.12 -15.33
C LYS A 12 13.29 4.26 -15.45
N THR A 13 12.72 3.97 -16.62
CA THR A 13 11.26 4.04 -16.83
C THR A 13 10.54 3.03 -15.94
N LYS A 14 11.01 1.77 -15.90
CA LYS A 14 10.39 0.74 -15.04
C LYS A 14 10.49 1.11 -13.56
N ARG A 15 11.65 1.62 -13.12
CA ARG A 15 11.84 2.10 -11.75
C ARG A 15 10.90 3.24 -11.38
N ALA A 16 10.79 4.27 -12.22
CA ALA A 16 9.90 5.40 -11.97
C ALA A 16 8.42 4.97 -11.88
N ASN A 17 8.00 4.00 -12.69
CA ASN A 17 6.65 3.45 -12.61
C ASN A 17 6.40 2.72 -11.28
N LEU A 18 7.37 1.94 -10.80
CA LEU A 18 7.30 1.22 -9.52
C LEU A 18 7.33 2.19 -8.32
N GLU A 19 8.14 3.24 -8.37
CA GLU A 19 8.14 4.30 -7.36
C GLU A 19 6.77 5.01 -7.29
N ASN A 20 6.13 5.23 -8.44
CA ASN A 20 4.75 5.77 -8.48
C ASN A 20 3.70 4.77 -7.96
N GLU A 21 3.86 3.46 -8.21
CA GLU A 21 3.01 2.42 -7.58
C GLU A 21 3.14 2.46 -6.05
N GLU A 22 4.36 2.56 -5.52
CA GLU A 22 4.62 2.68 -4.08
C GLU A 22 3.94 3.92 -3.48
N ASP A 23 4.07 5.08 -4.13
CA ASP A 23 3.41 6.32 -3.73
C ASP A 23 1.89 6.19 -3.67
N GLN A 24 1.29 5.47 -4.63
CA GLN A 24 -0.15 5.21 -4.64
C GLN A 24 -0.56 4.33 -3.46
N ILE A 25 0.21 3.28 -3.16
CA ILE A 25 -0.05 2.42 -1.99
C ILE A 25 0.02 3.25 -0.70
N GLN A 26 1.01 4.13 -0.56
CA GLN A 26 1.14 4.99 0.62
C GLN A 26 0.00 6.02 0.74
N LYS A 27 -0.44 6.61 -0.37
CA LYS A 27 -1.61 7.51 -0.39
C LYS A 27 -2.88 6.77 0.00
N PHE A 28 -3.11 5.59 -0.57
CA PHE A 28 -4.26 4.76 -0.24
C PHE A 28 -4.24 4.36 1.24
N GLN A 29 -3.07 3.99 1.77
CA GLN A 29 -2.92 3.66 3.18
C GLN A 29 -3.29 4.84 4.08
N ARG A 30 -2.72 6.03 3.84
CA ARG A 30 -3.03 7.22 4.64
C ARG A 30 -4.53 7.54 4.64
N LYS A 31 -5.19 7.39 3.49
CA LYS A 31 -6.63 7.59 3.40
C LYS A 31 -7.37 6.53 4.24
N GLY A 32 -7.05 5.25 4.07
CA GLY A 32 -7.70 4.18 4.83
C GLY A 32 -7.53 4.33 6.34
N ASP A 33 -6.35 4.73 6.80
CA ASP A 33 -6.06 4.95 8.21
C ASP A 33 -6.92 6.09 8.79
N LEU A 34 -7.07 7.20 8.06
CA LEU A 34 -7.94 8.32 8.44
C LEU A 34 -9.43 7.92 8.49
N GLU A 35 -9.90 7.14 7.51
CA GLU A 35 -11.29 6.68 7.48
C GLU A 35 -11.60 5.74 8.67
N ILE A 36 -10.65 4.88 9.05
CA ILE A 36 -10.79 4.02 10.23
C ILE A 36 -10.86 4.86 11.51
N GLU A 37 -9.97 5.86 11.67
CA GLU A 37 -10.01 6.77 12.80
C GLU A 37 -11.36 7.51 12.91
N GLN A 38 -11.87 7.98 11.76
CA GLN A 38 -13.17 8.64 11.68
C GLN A 38 -14.32 7.71 12.09
N LEU A 39 -14.34 6.46 11.61
CA LEU A 39 -15.36 5.48 11.98
C LEU A 39 -15.33 5.14 13.48
N VAL A 40 -14.14 5.05 14.09
CA VAL A 40 -14.01 4.85 15.54
C VAL A 40 -14.60 6.04 16.30
N TYR A 41 -14.27 7.26 15.86
CA TYR A 41 -14.80 8.48 16.47
C TYR A 41 -16.34 8.58 16.37
N GLU A 42 -16.90 8.18 15.23
CA GLU A 42 -18.35 8.17 15.00
C GLU A 42 -19.05 7.17 15.91
N LEU A 43 -18.54 5.94 16.03
CA LEU A 43 -19.08 4.94 16.94
C LEU A 43 -19.08 5.42 18.40
N ASP A 44 -17.99 6.08 18.83
CA ASP A 44 -17.87 6.65 20.16
C ASP A 44 -18.87 7.79 20.39
N THR A 45 -19.10 8.60 19.36
CA THR A 45 -20.05 9.72 19.42
C THR A 45 -21.48 9.21 19.49
N SER A 46 -21.86 8.24 18.66
CA SER A 46 -23.19 7.64 18.71
C SER A 46 -23.47 6.93 20.04
N LEU A 47 -22.45 6.29 20.64
CA LEU A 47 -22.57 5.73 21.99
C LEU A 47 -22.84 6.81 23.05
N ARG A 48 -22.06 7.90 23.02
CA ARG A 48 -22.23 9.04 23.95
C ARG A 48 -23.59 9.71 23.81
N ASN A 49 -24.07 9.85 22.58
CA ASN A 49 -25.37 10.44 22.26
C ASN A 49 -26.55 9.49 22.50
N GLN A 50 -26.29 8.24 22.92
CA GLN A 50 -27.30 7.18 23.10
C GLN A 50 -28.09 6.87 21.81
N GLU A 51 -27.50 7.15 20.64
CA GLU A 51 -28.04 6.81 19.32
C GLU A 51 -27.93 5.30 19.06
N LEU A 52 -26.88 4.68 19.61
CA LEU A 52 -26.63 3.25 19.59
C LEU A 52 -26.42 2.75 21.02
N ASP A 53 -26.92 1.55 21.32
CA ASP A 53 -26.62 0.90 22.59
C ASP A 53 -25.20 0.29 22.60
N GLY A 54 -24.69 0.01 23.80
CA GLY A 54 -23.34 -0.51 23.98
C GLY A 54 -23.09 -1.88 23.33
N HIS A 55 -24.13 -2.71 23.17
CA HIS A 55 -24.00 -4.01 22.51
C HIS A 55 -23.83 -3.83 21.01
N ALA A 56 -24.65 -2.99 20.38
CA ALA A 56 -24.55 -2.64 18.97
C ALA A 56 -23.16 -2.05 18.64
N VAL A 57 -22.67 -1.11 19.46
CA VAL A 57 -21.34 -0.51 19.28
C VAL A 57 -20.22 -1.55 19.43
N SER A 58 -20.34 -2.48 20.38
CA SER A 58 -19.36 -3.56 20.54
C SER A 58 -19.28 -4.46 19.30
N LEU A 59 -20.42 -4.80 18.70
CA LEU A 59 -20.46 -5.61 17.47
C LEU A 59 -19.83 -4.87 16.29
N LEU A 60 -20.18 -3.60 16.10
CA LEU A 60 -19.62 -2.77 15.03
C LEU A 60 -18.11 -2.59 15.17
N ARG A 61 -17.60 -2.41 16.39
CA ARG A 61 -16.15 -2.37 16.65
C ARG A 61 -15.46 -3.68 16.29
N GLN A 62 -16.04 -4.83 16.62
CA GLN A 62 -15.46 -6.13 16.25
C GLN A 62 -15.35 -6.30 14.75
N GLU A 63 -16.40 -5.94 14.00
CA GLU A 63 -16.37 -6.01 12.54
C GLU A 63 -15.39 -5.00 11.94
N LEU A 64 -15.31 -3.77 12.50
CA LEU A 64 -14.32 -2.78 12.10
C LEU A 64 -12.89 -3.29 12.30
N TYR A 65 -12.59 -3.95 13.43
CA TYR A 65 -11.26 -4.51 13.69
C TYR A 65 -10.90 -5.63 12.71
N LYS A 66 -11.84 -6.53 12.37
CA LYS A 66 -11.61 -7.57 11.37
C LYS A 66 -11.35 -6.98 9.98
N ALA A 67 -12.12 -5.95 9.61
CA ALA A 67 -11.94 -5.23 8.36
C ALA A 67 -10.57 -4.52 8.33
N GLN A 68 -10.19 -3.86 9.42
CA GLN A 68 -8.89 -3.21 9.57
C GLN A 68 -7.73 -4.20 9.48
N GLU A 69 -7.84 -5.37 10.09
CA GLU A 69 -6.81 -6.42 10.01
C GLU A 69 -6.62 -6.89 8.56
N SER A 70 -7.72 -7.19 7.87
CA SER A 70 -7.70 -7.61 6.46
C SER A 70 -7.10 -6.52 5.57
N TYR A 71 -7.53 -5.27 5.77
CA TYR A 71 -6.97 -4.11 5.09
C TYR A 71 -5.46 -3.98 5.33
N ASN A 72 -5.00 -4.05 6.58
CA ASN A 72 -3.59 -3.96 6.94
C ASN A 72 -2.75 -5.09 6.33
N GLU A 73 -3.31 -6.29 6.21
CA GLU A 73 -2.66 -7.41 5.54
C GLU A 73 -2.52 -7.17 4.04
N ILE A 74 -3.57 -6.67 3.38
CA ILE A 74 -3.55 -6.33 1.96
C ILE A 74 -2.48 -5.26 1.68
N ILE A 75 -2.45 -4.18 2.47
CA ILE A 75 -1.42 -3.13 2.33
C ILE A 75 -0.01 -3.71 2.47
N ARG A 76 0.22 -4.57 3.47
CA ARG A 76 1.52 -5.22 3.66
C ARG A 76 1.92 -6.07 2.45
N LYS A 77 0.99 -6.87 1.92
CA LYS A 77 1.21 -7.70 0.72
C LYS A 77 1.55 -6.86 -0.50
N GLU A 78 0.80 -5.78 -0.76
CA GLU A 78 1.02 -4.93 -1.92
C GLU A 78 2.35 -4.15 -1.82
N LYS A 79 2.70 -3.63 -0.64
CA LYS A 79 4.02 -3.03 -0.40
C LYS A 79 5.15 -4.02 -0.68
N HIS A 80 5.04 -5.22 -0.12
CA HIS A 80 6.06 -6.25 -0.31
C HIS A 80 6.24 -6.62 -1.77
N LYS A 81 5.13 -6.81 -2.52
CA LYS A 81 5.19 -7.05 -3.98
C LYS A 81 5.88 -5.91 -4.72
N CYS A 82 5.58 -4.65 -4.36
CA CYS A 82 6.19 -3.49 -4.99
C CYS A 82 7.71 -3.44 -4.74
N HIS A 83 8.14 -3.69 -3.50
CA HIS A 83 9.56 -3.77 -3.14
C HIS A 83 10.27 -4.90 -3.86
N GLN A 84 9.66 -6.08 -3.94
CA GLN A 84 10.21 -7.20 -4.69
C GLN A 84 10.41 -6.86 -6.18
N LYS A 85 9.43 -6.22 -6.82
CA LYS A 85 9.57 -5.78 -8.22
C LYS A 85 10.71 -4.76 -8.42
N LEU A 86 10.97 -3.89 -7.43
CA LEU A 86 12.07 -2.93 -7.48
C LEU A 86 13.42 -3.64 -7.37
N GLU A 87 13.55 -4.60 -6.47
CA GLU A 87 14.73 -5.45 -6.33
C GLU A 87 14.99 -6.26 -7.60
N ASP A 88 13.95 -6.90 -8.14
CA ASP A 88 14.04 -7.66 -9.39
C ASP A 88 14.47 -6.77 -10.56
N ASN A 89 13.95 -5.54 -10.66
CA ASN A 89 14.35 -4.57 -11.68
C ASN A 89 15.84 -4.19 -11.58
N GLU A 90 16.37 -4.06 -10.37
CA GLU A 90 17.80 -3.78 -10.13
C GLU A 90 18.68 -4.99 -10.51
N ILE A 91 18.27 -6.19 -10.12
CA ILE A 91 18.98 -7.44 -10.45
C ILE A 91 19.02 -7.64 -11.97
N ASP A 92 17.88 -7.50 -12.64
CA ASP A 92 17.76 -7.63 -14.09
C ASP A 92 18.64 -6.62 -14.83
N TYR A 93 18.64 -5.36 -14.39
CA TYR A 93 19.47 -4.31 -14.96
C TYR A 93 20.96 -4.65 -14.86
N ARG A 94 21.44 -5.04 -13.66
CA ARG A 94 22.84 -5.41 -13.45
C ARG A 94 23.27 -6.62 -14.27
N LYS A 95 22.41 -7.63 -14.35
CA LYS A 95 22.67 -8.84 -15.14
C LYS A 95 22.81 -8.51 -16.63
N ASN A 96 21.90 -7.71 -17.17
CA ASN A 96 21.97 -7.30 -18.57
C ASN A 96 23.19 -6.41 -18.86
N LEU A 97 23.55 -5.52 -17.94
CA LEU A 97 24.75 -4.69 -18.06
C LEU A 97 26.03 -5.55 -18.12
N SER A 98 26.17 -6.53 -17.22
CA SER A 98 27.32 -7.45 -17.22
C SER A 98 27.42 -8.38 -18.43
N GLN A 99 26.36 -8.49 -19.24
CA GLN A 99 26.35 -9.25 -20.49
C GLN A 99 26.67 -8.39 -21.70
N MET A 100 26.69 -7.06 -21.53
CA MET A 100 27.08 -6.09 -22.56
C MET A 100 28.56 -5.70 -22.48
N ASP A 101 29.18 -5.88 -21.31
CA ASP A 101 30.64 -5.83 -21.10
C ASP A 101 31.35 -7.08 -21.65
#